data_AF-A0A3A2ZSH6-F1
#
_entry.id   AF-A0A3A2ZSH6-F1
#
_cell.length_a   1.000
_cell.length_b   1.000
_cell.length_c   1.000
_cell.angle_alpha   90.00
_cell.angle_beta   90.00
_cell.angle_gamma   90.00
#
_symmetry.space_group_name_H-M   'P 1'
#
loop_
_entity.id
_entity.type
_entity.pdbx_description
1 polymer ?
#
loop_
_entity_poly.entity_id
_entity_poly.type
_entity_poly.pdbx_seq_one_letter_code
_entity_poly.pdbx_strand_id
1 'polypeptide(L)'
;MDYVLEKIFTVPTPPPRVRTNPMKVICLGPSRSGTESLSIALKMLGFQTYHGFDIIYEENVGYIQEWAKLAKRKYAGTPDGDVRISTADFDTVLGNSDAVIDIGAYFFAEEIIKAYPDAKIVLNLRRDLDAWHRSAINALLRDVDDRWLIHILRRLNAEIFWLWQLCQVYGFRPFFRSPNQGSLRHGLVCNGKWVYRDHCNMVRGLVPKERLLEWAVEDGWEPLCKVSCDRTKDKG
;
A
#
# COMPACT_ATOMS: atom_id res chain seq x y z
N MET A 1 14.74 -19.85 8.25
CA MET A 1 13.51 -20.63 7.97
C MET A 1 12.78 -20.07 6.75
N ASP A 2 12.62 -18.76 6.64
CA ASP A 2 11.85 -18.14 5.55
C ASP A 2 12.44 -18.35 4.14
N TYR A 3 13.77 -18.34 3.98
CA TYR A 3 14.40 -18.61 2.67
C TYR A 3 14.03 -19.98 2.06
N VAL A 4 13.88 -21.01 2.88
CA VAL A 4 13.47 -22.36 2.41
C VAL A 4 12.02 -22.34 1.96
N LEU A 5 11.14 -21.65 2.70
CA LEU A 5 9.73 -21.52 2.35
C LEU A 5 9.52 -20.66 1.10
N GLU A 6 10.32 -19.61 0.92
CA GLU A 6 10.31 -18.81 -0.31
C GLU A 6 10.60 -19.66 -1.55
N LYS A 7 11.50 -20.65 -1.45
CA LYS A 7 11.74 -21.61 -2.53
C LYS A 7 10.58 -22.58 -2.72
N ILE A 8 10.06 -23.15 -1.64
CA ILE A 8 8.94 -24.12 -1.68
C ILE A 8 7.68 -23.48 -2.26
N PHE A 9 7.33 -22.26 -1.86
CA PHE A 9 6.13 -21.58 -2.27
C PHE A 9 6.33 -20.69 -3.50
N THR A 10 7.38 -20.91 -4.29
CA THR A 10 7.55 -20.19 -5.56
C THR A 10 6.34 -20.44 -6.45
N VAL A 11 5.70 -19.37 -6.94
CA VAL A 11 4.60 -19.47 -7.91
C VAL A 11 5.08 -19.03 -9.29
N PRO A 12 4.38 -19.42 -10.37
CA PRO A 12 4.74 -18.99 -11.72
C PRO A 12 4.79 -17.46 -11.82
N THR A 13 5.79 -16.95 -12.53
CA THR A 13 5.88 -15.52 -12.83
C THR A 13 4.59 -15.07 -13.54
N PRO A 14 3.92 -14.01 -13.05
CA PRO A 14 2.71 -13.53 -13.68
C PRO A 14 3.03 -12.94 -15.07
N PRO A 15 2.05 -12.87 -15.99
CA PRO A 15 2.26 -12.21 -17.27
C PRO A 15 2.64 -10.73 -17.04
N PRO A 16 3.48 -10.14 -17.92
CA PRO A 16 3.86 -8.74 -17.77
C PRO A 16 2.62 -7.86 -17.94
N ARG A 17 2.39 -6.95 -16.98
CA ARG A 17 1.44 -5.85 -17.15
C ARG A 17 2.16 -4.69 -17.82
N VAL A 18 1.53 -4.12 -18.84
CA VAL A 18 2.00 -2.89 -19.49
C VAL A 18 0.97 -1.82 -19.25
N ARG A 19 1.40 -0.72 -18.62
CA ARG A 19 0.57 0.45 -18.39
C ARG A 19 0.30 1.16 -19.72
N THR A 20 -0.98 1.34 -20.05
CA THR A 20 -1.46 2.15 -21.18
C THR A 20 -2.13 3.44 -20.73
N ASN A 21 -2.60 3.50 -19.48
CA ASN A 21 -3.19 4.68 -18.86
C ASN A 21 -2.20 5.31 -17.87
N PRO A 22 -1.91 6.61 -17.93
CA PRO A 22 -1.01 7.23 -16.96
C PRO A 22 -1.57 7.12 -15.53
N MET A 23 -0.69 6.96 -14.54
CA MET A 23 -1.06 7.08 -13.13
C MET A 23 -1.49 8.53 -12.85
N LYS A 24 -2.67 8.73 -12.29
CA LYS A 24 -3.25 10.06 -12.04
C LYS A 24 -3.36 10.40 -10.57
N VAL A 25 -3.69 9.42 -9.72
CA VAL A 25 -3.96 9.67 -8.30
C VAL A 25 -3.27 8.64 -7.42
N ILE A 26 -2.49 9.11 -6.45
CA ILE A 26 -1.85 8.26 -5.45
C ILE A 26 -2.38 8.64 -4.07
N CYS A 27 -3.00 7.70 -3.39
CA CYS A 27 -3.57 7.91 -2.05
C CYS A 27 -2.65 7.30 -0.98
N LEU A 28 -2.06 8.16 -0.16
CA LEU A 28 -0.97 7.79 0.76
C LEU A 28 -1.40 7.70 2.23
N GLY A 29 -2.69 7.76 2.53
CA GLY A 29 -3.18 7.51 3.89
C GLY A 29 -2.96 6.06 4.30
N PRO A 30 -2.45 5.79 5.53
CA PRO A 30 -2.30 4.42 6.03
C PRO A 30 -3.62 3.66 6.07
N SER A 31 -3.57 2.32 6.07
CA SER A 31 -4.77 1.50 6.25
C SER A 31 -5.63 1.98 7.42
N ARG A 32 -6.96 1.87 7.28
CA ARG A 32 -7.97 2.32 8.27
C ARG A 32 -8.13 3.84 8.39
N SER A 33 -7.66 4.62 7.42
CA SER A 33 -7.90 6.07 7.28
C SER A 33 -8.90 6.43 6.17
N GLY A 34 -9.92 5.58 5.95
CA GLY A 34 -10.95 5.81 4.92
C GLY A 34 -10.56 5.36 3.51
N THR A 35 -9.57 4.46 3.37
CA THR A 35 -9.03 4.00 2.08
C THR A 35 -10.08 3.34 1.18
N GLU A 36 -10.97 2.52 1.74
CA GLU A 36 -12.03 1.85 0.99
C GLU A 36 -13.09 2.84 0.49
N SER A 37 -13.57 3.74 1.35
CA SER A 37 -14.50 4.80 0.96
C SER A 37 -13.90 5.71 -0.10
N LEU A 38 -12.61 6.03 0.01
CA LEU A 38 -11.88 6.81 -0.99
C LEU A 38 -11.74 6.05 -2.31
N SER A 39 -11.49 4.74 -2.28
CA SER A 39 -11.46 3.90 -3.49
C SER A 39 -12.82 3.91 -4.20
N ILE A 40 -13.91 3.69 -3.47
CA ILE A 40 -15.27 3.78 -4.03
C ILE A 40 -15.51 5.17 -4.62
N ALA A 41 -15.06 6.22 -3.93
CA ALA A 41 -15.22 7.58 -4.41
C ALA A 41 -14.50 7.87 -5.72
N LEU A 42 -13.24 7.45 -5.83
CA LEU A 42 -12.47 7.60 -7.05
C LEU A 42 -13.07 6.75 -8.20
N LYS A 43 -13.58 5.55 -7.92
CA LYS A 43 -14.32 4.75 -8.91
C LYS A 43 -15.55 5.50 -9.43
N MET A 44 -16.32 6.14 -8.55
CA MET A 44 -17.49 6.95 -8.94
C MET A 44 -17.10 8.19 -9.77
N LEU A 45 -15.92 8.76 -9.53
CA LEU A 45 -15.33 9.84 -10.35
C LEU A 45 -14.69 9.32 -11.65
N GLY A 46 -14.83 8.02 -11.94
CA GLY A 46 -14.41 7.39 -13.18
C GLY A 46 -12.93 7.00 -13.24
N PHE A 47 -12.24 6.91 -12.10
CA PHE A 47 -10.91 6.33 -12.02
C PHE A 47 -10.98 4.80 -11.93
N GLN A 48 -9.94 4.14 -12.43
CA GLN A 48 -9.68 2.73 -12.22
C GLN A 48 -8.72 2.60 -11.03
N THR A 49 -9.27 2.27 -9.86
CA THR A 49 -8.47 2.21 -8.62
C THR A 49 -7.86 0.83 -8.41
N TYR A 50 -6.68 0.80 -7.81
CA TYR A 50 -6.04 -0.37 -7.22
C TYR A 50 -5.92 -0.17 -5.70
N HIS A 51 -6.68 -0.92 -4.92
CA HIS A 51 -6.75 -0.90 -3.46
C HIS A 51 -6.05 -2.13 -2.86
N GLY A 52 -5.76 -2.13 -1.56
CA GLY A 52 -5.15 -3.28 -0.86
C GLY A 52 -5.98 -4.58 -0.95
N PHE A 53 -7.29 -4.47 -1.15
CA PHE A 53 -8.15 -5.63 -1.40
C PHE A 53 -7.92 -6.24 -2.78
N ASP A 54 -7.53 -5.45 -3.78
CA ASP A 54 -7.23 -5.96 -5.13
C ASP A 54 -5.95 -6.83 -5.11
N ILE A 55 -5.06 -6.64 -4.12
CA ILE A 55 -3.92 -7.53 -3.87
C ILE A 55 -4.39 -8.85 -3.25
N ILE A 56 -5.35 -8.80 -2.33
CA ILE A 56 -5.86 -9.97 -1.59
C ILE A 56 -6.71 -10.86 -2.49
N TYR A 57 -7.48 -10.26 -3.39
CA TYR A 57 -8.41 -10.96 -4.29
C TYR A 57 -7.87 -11.12 -5.71
N GLU A 58 -6.57 -10.89 -5.91
CA GLU A 58 -5.91 -11.08 -7.21
C GLU A 58 -5.96 -12.57 -7.60
N GLU A 59 -6.54 -12.88 -8.77
CA GLU A 59 -6.66 -14.26 -9.24
C GLU A 59 -5.30 -14.91 -9.51
N ASN A 60 -4.33 -14.10 -9.97
CA ASN A 60 -2.98 -14.57 -10.24
C ASN A 60 -2.05 -14.31 -9.05
N VAL A 61 -1.83 -15.36 -8.26
CA VAL A 61 -0.92 -15.40 -7.10
C VAL A 61 0.51 -14.93 -7.43
N GLY A 62 0.93 -14.96 -8.70
CA GLY A 62 2.21 -14.41 -9.13
C GLY A 62 2.40 -12.95 -8.72
N TYR A 63 1.35 -12.12 -8.80
CA TYR A 63 1.48 -10.70 -8.47
C TYR A 63 1.65 -10.44 -6.97
N ILE A 64 1.09 -11.28 -6.09
CA ILE A 64 1.34 -11.13 -4.65
C ILE A 64 2.79 -11.45 -4.30
N GLN A 65 3.40 -12.41 -5.02
CA GLN A 65 4.83 -12.68 -4.90
C GLN A 65 5.66 -11.50 -5.40
N GLU A 66 5.29 -10.83 -6.51
CA GLU A 66 5.98 -9.64 -6.98
C GLU A 66 5.87 -8.46 -5.99
N TRP A 67 4.69 -8.20 -5.42
CA TRP A 67 4.53 -7.24 -4.35
C TRP A 67 5.43 -7.55 -3.14
N ALA A 68 5.47 -8.81 -2.70
CA ALA A 68 6.31 -9.23 -1.59
C ALA A 68 7.81 -9.04 -1.90
N LYS A 69 8.25 -9.28 -3.14
CA LYS A 69 9.63 -9.02 -3.58
C LYS A 69 9.96 -7.54 -3.55
N LEU A 70 9.07 -6.65 -3.98
CA LEU A 70 9.27 -5.20 -3.89
C LEU A 70 9.36 -4.73 -2.44
N ALA A 71 8.46 -5.22 -1.58
CA ALA A 71 8.50 -4.92 -0.14
C ALA A 71 9.81 -5.41 0.50
N LYS A 72 10.23 -6.63 0.18
CA LYS A 72 11.51 -7.18 0.63
C LYS A 72 12.70 -6.35 0.16
N ARG A 73 12.74 -5.97 -1.12
CA ARG A 73 13.79 -5.10 -1.69
C ARG A 73 13.90 -3.80 -0.90
N LYS A 74 12.77 -3.14 -0.62
CA LYS A 74 12.72 -1.89 0.17
C LYS A 74 13.18 -2.08 1.62
N TYR A 75 12.60 -3.04 2.33
CA TYR A 75 12.69 -3.09 3.79
C TYR A 75 13.74 -4.06 4.34
N ALA A 76 14.20 -5.01 3.53
CA ALA A 76 15.22 -6.00 3.90
C ALA A 76 16.47 -5.95 3.01
N GLY A 77 16.47 -5.11 1.97
CA GLY A 77 17.58 -4.95 1.05
C GLY A 77 17.73 -6.10 0.05
N THR A 78 18.81 -6.02 -0.73
CA THR A 78 19.22 -7.03 -1.71
C THR A 78 20.70 -7.36 -1.53
N PRO A 79 21.17 -8.55 -1.97
CA PRO A 79 22.58 -8.92 -1.83
C PRO A 79 23.57 -7.97 -2.51
N ASP A 80 23.17 -7.31 -3.60
CA ASP A 80 23.94 -6.31 -4.33
C ASP A 80 23.79 -4.89 -3.77
N GLY A 81 22.91 -4.70 -2.77
CA GLY A 81 22.61 -3.41 -2.15
C GLY A 81 21.73 -2.49 -2.98
N ASP A 82 21.31 -2.87 -4.20
CA ASP A 82 20.40 -2.08 -5.01
C ASP A 82 18.94 -2.24 -4.57
N VAL A 83 18.48 -1.27 -3.79
CA VAL A 83 17.09 -1.22 -3.29
C VAL A 83 16.17 -0.38 -4.18
N ARG A 84 16.62 0.04 -5.36
CA ARG A 84 15.83 0.91 -6.24
C ARG A 84 14.54 0.21 -6.70
N ILE A 85 13.43 0.97 -6.61
CA ILE A 85 12.14 0.60 -7.18
C ILE A 85 11.83 1.62 -8.28
N SER A 86 11.61 1.12 -9.49
CA SER A 86 11.37 1.90 -10.70
C SER A 86 9.88 1.99 -11.04
N THR A 87 9.53 2.88 -11.97
CA THR A 87 8.17 2.95 -12.53
C THR A 87 7.75 1.63 -13.17
N ALA A 88 8.67 0.92 -13.83
CA ALA A 88 8.39 -0.38 -14.45
C ALA A 88 8.08 -1.47 -13.41
N ASP A 89 8.72 -1.42 -12.23
CA ASP A 89 8.39 -2.31 -11.12
C ASP A 89 6.93 -2.09 -10.68
N PHE A 90 6.50 -0.84 -10.54
CA PHE A 90 5.12 -0.50 -10.17
C PHE A 90 4.11 -0.84 -11.27
N ASP A 91 4.43 -0.57 -12.54
CA ASP A 91 3.54 -0.88 -13.66
C ASP A 91 3.27 -2.38 -13.78
N THR A 92 4.27 -3.22 -13.44
CA THR A 92 4.13 -4.68 -13.40
C THR A 92 3.05 -5.13 -12.41
N VAL A 93 2.94 -4.48 -11.24
CA VAL A 93 1.99 -4.90 -10.20
C VAL A 93 0.67 -4.14 -10.23
N LEU A 94 0.68 -2.86 -10.61
CA LEU A 94 -0.51 -2.00 -10.67
C LEU A 94 -1.26 -2.05 -12.00
N GLY A 95 -0.58 -2.51 -13.07
CA GLY A 95 -1.13 -2.55 -14.41
C GLY A 95 -1.71 -1.21 -14.88
N ASN A 96 -2.94 -1.25 -15.39
CA ASN A 96 -3.61 -0.10 -16.00
C ASN A 96 -4.40 0.78 -15.03
N SER A 97 -4.41 0.46 -13.74
CA SER A 97 -5.10 1.28 -12.74
C SER A 97 -4.51 2.68 -12.68
N ASP A 98 -5.32 3.71 -12.85
CA ASP A 98 -4.90 5.12 -12.86
C ASP A 98 -5.03 5.80 -11.48
N ALA A 99 -5.48 5.05 -10.47
CA ALA A 99 -5.38 5.44 -9.07
C ALA A 99 -4.90 4.28 -8.18
N VAL A 100 -4.04 4.54 -7.19
CA VAL A 100 -3.53 3.54 -6.25
C VAL A 100 -3.71 3.98 -4.80
N ILE A 101 -4.12 3.06 -3.94
CA ILE A 101 -4.62 3.34 -2.59
C ILE A 101 -4.19 2.21 -1.65
N ASP A 102 -4.03 2.53 -0.36
CA ASP A 102 -3.73 1.55 0.71
C ASP A 102 -2.34 0.90 0.55
N ILE A 103 -2.13 -0.36 0.94
CA ILE A 103 -0.79 -0.95 1.14
C ILE A 103 0.12 -0.89 -0.09
N GLY A 104 -0.43 -0.94 -1.30
CA GLY A 104 0.35 -0.80 -2.55
C GLY A 104 0.87 0.64 -2.79
N ALA A 105 0.29 1.63 -2.11
CA ALA A 105 0.70 3.02 -2.16
C ALA A 105 1.56 3.41 -0.95
N TYR A 106 1.01 3.37 0.27
CA TYR A 106 1.67 4.01 1.42
C TYR A 106 2.88 3.22 1.94
N PHE A 107 2.99 1.92 1.69
CA PHE A 107 4.25 1.19 1.96
C PHE A 107 5.40 1.72 1.10
N PHE A 108 5.12 2.29 -0.05
CA PHE A 108 6.09 2.73 -1.04
C PHE A 108 6.00 4.24 -1.30
N ALA A 109 5.57 5.02 -0.31
CA ALA A 109 5.22 6.42 -0.51
C ALA A 109 6.32 7.24 -1.21
N GLU A 110 7.57 7.14 -0.75
CA GLU A 110 8.70 7.85 -1.36
C GLU A 110 8.95 7.40 -2.81
N GLU A 111 8.98 6.08 -3.04
CA GLU A 111 9.30 5.50 -4.34
C GLU A 111 8.19 5.76 -5.35
N ILE A 112 6.93 5.65 -4.95
CA ILE A 112 5.78 5.82 -5.84
C ILE A 112 5.54 7.31 -6.18
N ILE A 113 5.80 8.23 -5.22
CA ILE A 113 5.80 9.67 -5.48
C ILE A 113 6.84 10.03 -6.56
N LYS A 114 8.03 9.40 -6.48
CA LYS A 114 9.13 9.63 -7.43
C LYS A 114 8.86 8.96 -8.78
N ALA A 115 8.24 7.79 -8.79
CA ALA A 115 7.94 7.03 -10.00
C ALA A 115 6.88 7.69 -10.89
N TYR A 116 5.95 8.44 -10.29
CA TYR A 116 4.85 9.12 -10.99
C TYR A 116 4.80 10.61 -10.61
N PRO A 117 5.71 11.44 -11.14
CA PRO A 117 5.82 12.86 -10.75
C PRO A 117 4.58 13.69 -11.08
N ASP A 118 3.82 13.30 -12.11
CA ASP A 118 2.64 14.04 -12.56
C ASP A 118 1.34 13.66 -11.83
N ALA A 119 1.35 12.57 -11.05
CA ALA A 119 0.17 12.12 -10.32
C ALA A 119 -0.16 13.05 -9.15
N LYS A 120 -1.44 13.39 -8.99
CA LYS A 120 -1.94 14.09 -7.80
C LYS A 120 -1.83 13.17 -6.59
N ILE A 121 -1.44 13.73 -5.45
CA ILE A 121 -1.31 12.99 -4.20
C ILE A 121 -2.49 13.35 -3.31
N VAL A 122 -3.19 12.32 -2.83
CA VAL A 122 -4.21 12.45 -1.78
C VAL A 122 -3.64 11.87 -0.50
N LEU A 123 -3.35 12.71 0.48
CA LEU A 123 -3.02 12.26 1.83
C LEU A 123 -4.34 12.15 2.61
N ASN A 124 -4.95 10.97 2.57
CA ASN A 124 -6.16 10.70 3.33
C ASN A 124 -5.85 10.43 4.81
N LEU A 125 -6.61 11.07 5.70
CA LEU A 125 -6.32 11.16 7.12
C LEU A 125 -7.52 10.80 7.98
N ARG A 126 -7.25 10.49 9.25
CA ARG A 126 -8.27 10.36 10.29
C ARG A 126 -8.01 11.38 11.39
N ARG A 127 -8.99 12.26 11.62
CA ARG A 127 -8.87 13.36 12.58
C ARG A 127 -8.66 12.85 14.02
N ASP A 128 -9.42 11.82 14.40
CA ASP A 128 -9.22 11.11 15.66
C ASP A 128 -8.20 9.98 15.50
N LEU A 129 -6.97 10.24 15.96
CA LEU A 129 -5.87 9.30 15.88
C LEU A 129 -6.03 8.11 16.84
N ASP A 130 -6.77 8.27 17.94
CA ASP A 130 -7.06 7.18 18.87
C ASP A 130 -8.09 6.23 18.26
N ALA A 131 -9.11 6.76 17.60
CA ALA A 131 -10.07 5.97 16.83
C ALA A 131 -9.40 5.25 15.65
N TRP A 132 -8.46 5.90 14.96
CA TRP A 132 -7.61 5.25 13.96
C TRP A 132 -6.85 4.08 14.58
N HIS A 133 -6.13 4.32 15.68
CA HIS A 133 -5.28 3.32 16.31
C HIS A 133 -6.07 2.09 16.78
N ARG A 134 -7.23 2.29 17.41
CA ARG A 134 -8.14 1.19 17.78
C ARG A 134 -8.60 0.40 16.56
N SER A 135 -8.95 1.07 15.46
CA SER A 135 -9.38 0.39 14.23
C SER A 135 -8.25 -0.39 13.58
N ALA A 136 -7.04 0.16 13.55
CA ALA A 136 -5.84 -0.51 13.04
C ALA A 136 -5.50 -1.75 13.88
N ILE A 137 -5.56 -1.66 15.21
CA ILE A 137 -5.34 -2.82 16.10
C ILE A 137 -6.33 -3.95 15.81
N ASN A 138 -7.62 -3.62 15.65
CA ASN A 138 -8.62 -4.64 15.34
C ASN A 138 -8.34 -5.31 13.98
N ALA A 139 -8.23 -4.51 12.93
CA ALA A 139 -8.13 -5.02 11.56
C ALA A 139 -6.80 -5.74 11.27
N LEU A 140 -5.68 -5.27 11.83
CA LEU A 140 -4.35 -5.79 11.50
C LEU A 140 -3.84 -6.84 12.49
N LEU A 141 -4.28 -6.79 13.75
CA LEU A 141 -3.90 -7.78 14.77
C LEU A 141 -5.02 -8.80 14.98
N ARG A 142 -6.17 -8.36 15.50
CA ARG A 142 -7.21 -9.29 15.95
C ARG A 142 -7.77 -10.14 14.81
N ASP A 143 -7.99 -9.52 13.65
CA ASP A 143 -8.58 -10.20 12.50
C ASP A 143 -7.56 -11.02 11.70
N VAL A 144 -6.26 -10.83 11.91
CA VAL A 144 -5.18 -11.45 11.12
C VAL A 144 -4.07 -12.02 12.02
N ASP A 145 -3.21 -11.17 12.60
CA ASP A 145 -1.99 -11.59 13.31
C ASP A 145 -2.25 -12.47 14.54
N ASP A 146 -3.38 -12.28 15.25
CA ASP A 146 -3.76 -13.08 16.42
C ASP A 146 -4.47 -14.41 16.04
N ARG A 147 -4.80 -14.62 14.75
CA ARG A 147 -5.57 -15.78 14.30
C ARG A 147 -4.64 -16.97 14.05
N TRP A 148 -4.61 -17.93 14.98
CA TRP A 148 -3.78 -19.14 14.90
C TRP A 148 -3.93 -19.91 13.57
N LEU A 149 -5.14 -19.95 13.01
CA LEU A 149 -5.40 -20.62 11.74
C LEU A 149 -4.59 -20.01 10.59
N ILE A 150 -4.44 -18.69 10.55
CA ILE A 150 -3.61 -17.99 9.55
C ILE A 150 -2.14 -18.39 9.68
N HIS A 151 -1.65 -18.57 10.92
CA HIS A 151 -0.28 -19.01 11.17
C HIS A 151 0.00 -20.43 10.68
N ILE A 152 -1.02 -21.30 10.68
CA ILE A 152 -0.92 -22.63 10.10
C ILE A 152 -1.01 -22.55 8.57
N LEU A 153 -2.03 -21.86 8.05
CA LEU A 153 -2.29 -21.81 6.61
C LEU A 153 -1.13 -21.18 5.82
N ARG A 154 -0.45 -20.15 6.37
CA ARG A 154 0.74 -19.56 5.72
C ARG A 154 1.91 -20.54 5.58
N ARG A 155 1.85 -21.71 6.20
CA ARG A 155 2.87 -22.77 6.12
C ARG A 155 2.44 -23.90 5.18
N LEU A 156 1.24 -23.83 4.62
CA LEU A 156 0.63 -24.87 3.79
C LEU A 156 0.15 -24.36 2.43
N ASN A 157 -0.09 -23.05 2.30
CA ASN A 157 -0.65 -22.43 1.10
C ASN A 157 0.26 -21.27 0.63
N ALA A 158 0.61 -21.28 -0.67
CA ALA A 158 1.55 -20.33 -1.26
C ALA A 158 1.01 -18.89 -1.27
N GLU A 159 -0.28 -18.70 -1.56
CA GLU A 159 -0.92 -17.39 -1.59
C GLU A 159 -0.93 -16.74 -0.21
N ILE A 160 -1.36 -17.47 0.82
CA ILE A 160 -1.35 -16.99 2.21
C ILE A 160 0.09 -16.78 2.70
N PHE A 161 1.04 -17.61 2.25
CA PHE A 161 2.45 -17.39 2.53
C PHE A 161 2.93 -16.05 1.98
N TRP A 162 2.71 -15.76 0.69
CA TRP A 162 3.16 -14.51 0.07
C TRP A 162 2.40 -13.29 0.59
N LEU A 163 1.10 -13.42 0.90
CA LEU A 163 0.34 -12.37 1.59
C LEU A 163 0.94 -12.08 2.97
N TRP A 164 1.34 -13.12 3.70
CA TRP A 164 2.02 -12.95 4.98
C TRP A 164 3.39 -12.27 4.82
N GLN A 165 4.17 -12.63 3.80
CA GLN A 165 5.45 -11.98 3.52
C GLN A 165 5.26 -10.49 3.19
N LEU A 166 4.34 -10.16 2.28
CA LEU A 166 4.02 -8.79 1.88
C LEU A 166 3.48 -7.97 3.06
N CYS A 167 2.38 -8.41 3.67
CA CYS A 167 1.68 -7.61 4.65
C CYS A 167 2.40 -7.62 6.00
N GLN A 168 2.74 -8.78 6.54
CA GLN A 168 3.23 -8.86 7.92
C GLN A 168 4.75 -8.67 7.98
N VAL A 169 5.52 -9.41 7.20
CA VAL A 169 6.99 -9.48 7.35
C VAL A 169 7.67 -8.25 6.77
N TYR A 170 7.41 -7.94 5.50
CA TYR A 170 8.05 -6.86 4.76
C TYR A 170 7.17 -5.62 4.64
N GLY A 171 5.96 -5.59 5.23
CA GLY A 171 5.04 -4.45 5.17
C GLY A 171 4.86 -3.78 6.52
N PHE A 172 3.84 -4.19 7.26
CA PHE A 172 3.42 -3.58 8.51
C PHE A 172 4.50 -3.57 9.59
N ARG A 173 5.27 -4.65 9.79
CA ARG A 173 6.33 -4.69 10.81
C ARG A 173 7.39 -3.59 10.61
N PRO A 174 8.04 -3.49 9.43
CA PRO A 174 8.99 -2.40 9.20
C PRO A 174 8.31 -1.03 9.13
N PHE A 175 7.10 -0.92 8.56
CA PHE A 175 6.33 0.33 8.56
C PHE A 175 6.12 0.86 9.99
N PHE A 176 5.68 0.02 10.92
CA PHE A 176 5.52 0.35 12.34
C PHE A 176 6.82 0.26 13.17
N ARG A 177 7.97 0.36 12.50
CA ARG A 177 9.30 0.49 13.12
C ARG A 177 9.62 -0.64 14.09
N SER A 178 9.22 -1.85 13.72
CA SER A 178 9.47 -3.09 14.46
C SER A 178 9.99 -4.20 13.52
N PRO A 179 11.09 -3.97 12.76
CA PRO A 179 11.65 -5.00 11.87
C PRO A 179 12.35 -6.14 12.64
N ASN A 180 12.71 -7.23 11.94
CA ASN A 180 13.65 -8.29 12.36
C ASN A 180 13.51 -8.78 13.83
N GLN A 181 12.69 -9.81 14.05
CA GLN A 181 12.29 -10.37 15.36
C GLN A 181 11.28 -9.54 16.18
N GLY A 182 11.00 -8.30 15.76
CA GLY A 182 9.89 -7.52 16.29
C GLY A 182 8.51 -8.09 15.93
N SER A 183 7.52 -7.90 16.81
CA SER A 183 6.13 -8.29 16.55
C SER A 183 5.33 -7.12 15.98
N LEU A 184 4.43 -7.40 15.04
CA LEU A 184 3.51 -6.37 14.53
C LEU A 184 2.69 -5.78 15.69
N ARG A 185 2.30 -6.62 16.65
CA ARG A 185 1.62 -6.18 17.87
C ARG A 185 2.39 -5.08 18.61
N HIS A 186 3.68 -5.29 18.89
CA HIS A 186 4.50 -4.27 19.56
C HIS A 186 4.59 -2.99 18.72
N GLY A 187 4.97 -3.11 17.43
CA GLY A 187 5.10 -1.97 16.54
C GLY A 187 3.80 -1.16 16.44
N LEU A 188 2.67 -1.81 16.19
CA LEU A 188 1.41 -1.10 16.05
C LEU A 188 0.93 -0.50 17.37
N VAL A 189 0.97 -1.24 18.48
CA VAL A 189 0.47 -0.76 19.77
C VAL A 189 1.34 0.37 20.34
N CYS A 190 2.66 0.21 20.33
CA CYS A 190 3.58 1.17 20.92
C CYS A 190 3.91 2.31 19.95
N ASN A 191 4.02 2.03 18.64
CA ASN A 191 4.53 3.01 17.67
C ASN A 191 3.46 3.60 16.75
N GLY A 192 2.30 2.96 16.62
CA GLY A 192 1.32 3.27 15.58
C GLY A 192 1.00 4.75 15.44
N LYS A 193 0.70 5.45 16.55
CA LYS A 193 0.31 6.87 16.50
C LYS A 193 1.44 7.80 16.06
N TRP A 194 2.67 7.59 16.55
CA TRP A 194 3.78 8.46 16.15
C TRP A 194 4.26 8.14 14.74
N VAL A 195 4.26 6.86 14.34
CA VAL A 195 4.56 6.43 12.95
C VAL A 195 3.54 7.01 11.98
N TYR A 196 2.27 7.04 12.32
CA TYR A 196 1.24 7.69 11.51
C TYR A 196 1.57 9.16 11.24
N ARG A 197 1.92 9.91 12.30
CA ARG A 197 2.29 11.34 12.18
C ARG A 197 3.56 11.52 11.37
N ASP A 198 4.58 10.69 11.62
CA ASP A 198 5.85 10.68 10.90
C ASP A 198 5.63 10.46 9.40
N HIS A 199 4.83 9.45 9.04
CA HIS A 199 4.45 9.18 7.65
C HIS A 199 3.73 10.37 6.99
N CYS A 200 2.77 11.00 7.68
CA CYS A 200 2.08 12.16 7.15
C CYS A 200 3.03 13.34 6.93
N ASN A 201 3.95 13.58 7.86
CA ASN A 201 4.93 14.66 7.75
C ASN A 201 5.95 14.40 6.62
N MET A 202 6.39 13.16 6.46
CA MET A 202 7.22 12.75 5.33
C MET A 202 6.51 13.03 4.00
N VAL A 203 5.24 12.64 3.84
CA VAL A 203 4.47 12.93 2.62
C VAL A 203 4.36 14.43 2.37
N ARG A 204 4.06 15.23 3.40
CA ARG A 204 4.01 16.71 3.28
C ARG A 204 5.36 17.31 2.87
N GLY A 205 6.47 16.72 3.30
CA GLY A 205 7.81 17.16 2.92
C GLY A 205 8.22 16.78 1.50
N LEU A 206 7.73 15.64 0.99
CA LEU A 206 8.06 15.13 -0.34
C LEU A 206 7.21 15.72 -1.47
N VAL A 207 6.03 16.26 -1.16
CA VAL A 207 5.03 16.64 -2.17
C VAL A 207 4.77 18.15 -2.13
N PRO A 208 4.97 18.87 -3.26
CA PRO A 208 4.57 20.27 -3.37
C PRO A 208 3.07 20.46 -3.09
N LYS A 209 2.71 21.58 -2.46
CA LYS A 209 1.33 21.86 -2.01
C LYS A 209 0.32 21.83 -3.15
N GLU A 210 0.74 22.20 -4.35
CA GLU A 210 -0.08 22.26 -5.56
C GLU A 210 -0.49 20.88 -6.08
N ARG A 211 0.24 19.84 -5.67
CA ARG A 211 0.00 18.44 -6.01
C ARG A 211 -0.59 17.64 -4.83
N LEU A 212 -0.63 18.22 -3.63
CA LEU A 212 -1.08 17.56 -2.41
C LEU A 212 -2.49 18.00 -2.01
N LEU A 213 -3.40 17.02 -1.94
CA LEU A 213 -4.69 17.16 -1.27
C LEU A 213 -4.66 16.42 0.07
N GLU A 214 -4.83 17.13 1.18
CA GLU A 214 -5.16 16.50 2.46
C GLU A 214 -6.68 16.31 2.55
N TRP A 215 -7.13 15.13 2.93
CA TRP A 215 -8.56 14.79 2.94
C TRP A 215 -8.91 13.87 4.11
N ALA A 216 -10.00 14.13 4.81
CA ALA A 216 -10.61 13.22 5.75
C ALA A 216 -12.03 12.87 5.27
N VAL A 217 -12.57 11.73 5.71
CA VAL A 217 -13.92 11.28 5.31
C VAL A 217 -14.98 12.34 5.60
N GLU A 218 -14.79 13.10 6.67
CA GLU A 218 -15.67 14.20 7.09
C GLU A 218 -15.65 15.41 6.15
N ASP A 219 -14.67 15.54 5.27
CA ASP A 219 -14.58 16.62 4.27
C ASP A 219 -15.52 16.39 3.07
N GLY A 220 -16.10 15.20 2.95
CA GLY A 220 -17.00 14.84 1.87
C GLY A 220 -16.33 14.82 0.50
N TRP A 221 -17.12 15.02 -0.55
CA TRP A 221 -16.71 14.75 -1.94
C TRP A 221 -16.11 15.94 -2.66
N GLU A 222 -16.46 17.16 -2.24
CA GLU A 222 -16.08 18.38 -2.96
C GLU A 222 -14.56 18.50 -3.21
N PRO A 223 -13.68 18.20 -2.23
CA PRO A 223 -12.23 18.26 -2.48
C PRO A 223 -11.75 17.19 -3.48
N LEU A 224 -12.36 16.00 -3.46
CA LEU A 224 -12.01 14.89 -4.37
C LEU A 224 -12.43 15.18 -5.82
N CYS A 225 -13.55 15.87 -6.02
CA CYS A 225 -13.98 16.30 -7.35
C CYS A 225 -12.93 17.19 -8.03
N LYS A 226 -12.23 18.05 -7.28
CA LYS A 226 -11.17 18.91 -7.81
C LYS A 226 -9.98 18.11 -8.35
N VAL A 227 -9.69 16.94 -7.76
CA VAL A 227 -8.66 16.00 -8.27
C VAL A 227 -9.07 15.45 -9.64
N SER A 228 -10.36 15.25 -9.87
CA SER A 228 -10.89 14.73 -11.14
C SER A 228 -11.01 15.76 -12.25
N CYS A 229 -11.17 17.05 -11.91
CA CYS A 229 -11.38 18.13 -12.89
C CYS A 229 -10.17 18.41 -13.79
N ASP A 230 -8.96 18.03 -13.39
CA ASP A 230 -7.78 18.13 -14.26
C ASP A 230 -7.83 17.12 -15.44
N ARG A 231 -8.69 16.10 -15.38
CA ARG A 231 -8.88 15.09 -16.46
C ARG A 231 -9.50 15.67 -17.73
N THR A 232 -10.28 16.75 -17.63
CA THR A 232 -11.00 17.31 -18.79
C THR A 232 -10.11 18.14 -19.70
N LYS A 233 -8.90 18.50 -19.26
CA LYS A 233 -7.94 19.25 -20.08
C LYS A 233 -7.14 18.35 -21.04
N ASP A 234 -6.99 17.06 -20.74
CA ASP A 234 -6.20 16.12 -21.55
C ASP A 234 -7.02 15.43 -22.67
N LYS A 235 -8.28 15.84 -22.86
CA LYS A 235 -9.17 15.35 -23.95
C LYS A 235 -9.50 16.44 -24.99
N GLY A 236 -8.74 17.53 -25.01
CA GLY A 236 -8.85 18.62 -25.98
C GLY A 236 -7.83 18.52 -27.10
#